data_AF-A0A974P112-F1
#
_entry.id   AF-A0A974P112-F1
#
_cell.length_a   1.000
_cell.length_b   1.000
_cell.length_c   1.000
_cell.angle_alpha   90.00
_cell.angle_beta   90.00
_cell.angle_gamma   90.00
#
_symmetry.space_group_name_H-M   'P 1'
#
loop_
_entity.id
_entity.type
_entity.pdbx_description
1 polymer ?
#
loop_
_entity_poly.entity_id
_entity_poly.type
_entity_poly.pdbx_seq_one_letter_code
_entity_poly.pdbx_strand_id
1 'polypeptide(L)'
;MKTRFQAEAAAAAVLAATGTIAADLRRQFIGRGQSVSASTREAAAALVSFVHQSFEDATRAPPSRPADLNGGGRGTPAMGFFATQDGRHIYLHPSFPTAPPSCTN
;
A
#
# COMPACT_ATOMS: atom_id res chain seq x y z
N MET A 1 -7.25 10.87 13.95
CA MET A 1 -5.83 11.19 14.15
C MET A 1 -5.38 12.16 13.05
N LYS A 2 -5.19 13.46 13.35
CA LYS A 2 -4.66 14.44 12.38
C LYS A 2 -3.15 14.23 12.28
N THR A 3 -2.69 13.51 11.27
CA THR A 3 -1.27 13.39 10.99
C THR A 3 -0.81 14.65 10.24
N ARG A 4 0.44 15.09 10.44
CA ARG A 4 1.02 16.20 9.66
C ARG A 4 1.44 15.76 8.24
N PHE A 5 1.26 14.49 7.89
CA PHE A 5 1.67 13.97 6.59
C PHE A 5 0.66 14.37 5.52
N GLN A 6 1.09 15.27 4.63
CA GLN A 6 0.35 15.65 3.43
C GLN A 6 0.49 14.56 2.35
N ALA A 7 0.10 13.32 2.67
CA ALA A 7 0.38 12.14 1.86
C ALA A 7 -0.21 12.24 0.45
N GLU A 8 -1.41 12.78 0.32
CA GLU A 8 -2.11 12.95 -0.96
C GLU A 8 -1.40 13.95 -1.87
N ALA A 9 -1.00 15.09 -1.31
CA ALA A 9 -0.26 16.13 -2.04
C ALA A 9 1.15 15.65 -2.43
N ALA A 10 1.82 14.92 -1.53
CA ALA A 10 3.11 14.30 -1.81
C ALA A 10 3.00 13.27 -2.94
N ALA A 11 1.98 12.40 -2.89
CA ALA A 11 1.73 11.43 -3.95
C ALA A 11 1.44 12.10 -5.29
N ALA A 12 0.59 13.14 -5.32
CA ALA A 12 0.29 13.88 -6.54
C ALA A 12 1.54 14.57 -7.12
N ALA A 13 2.39 15.16 -6.28
CA ALA A 13 3.64 15.78 -6.71
C ALA A 13 4.62 14.76 -7.31
N VAL A 14 4.75 13.57 -6.69
CA VAL A 14 5.57 12.48 -7.22
C VAL A 14 5.03 11.99 -8.56
N LEU A 15 3.71 11.81 -8.70
CA LEU A 15 3.09 11.41 -9.96
C LEU A 15 3.30 12.44 -11.07
N ALA A 16 3.15 13.74 -10.76
CA ALA A 16 3.42 14.80 -11.72
C ALA A 16 4.90 14.79 -12.16
N ALA A 17 5.84 14.74 -11.22
CA ALA A 17 7.27 14.75 -11.52
C ALA A 17 7.70 13.53 -12.36
N THR A 18 7.29 12.33 -11.96
CA THR A 18 7.59 11.10 -12.70
C THR A 18 6.90 11.05 -14.06
N GLY A 19 5.66 11.53 -14.15
CA GLY A 19 4.96 11.70 -15.43
C GLY A 19 5.68 12.65 -16.38
N THR A 20 6.21 13.77 -15.87
CA THR A 20 7.03 14.71 -16.66
C THR A 20 8.31 14.05 -17.17
N ILE A 21 9.01 13.31 -16.31
CA ILE A 21 10.21 12.55 -16.72
C ILE A 21 9.85 11.54 -17.83
N ALA A 22 8.74 10.82 -17.68
CA ALA A 22 8.28 9.87 -18.69
C ALA A 22 7.91 10.55 -20.02
N ALA A 23 7.25 11.71 -19.97
CA ALA A 23 6.93 12.51 -21.15
C ALA A 23 8.19 13.03 -21.85
N ASP A 24 9.20 13.46 -21.11
CA ASP A 24 10.49 13.90 -21.65
C ASP A 24 11.25 12.75 -22.31
N LEU A 25 11.30 11.58 -21.67
CA LEU A 25 11.88 10.38 -22.27
C LEU A 25 11.14 10.02 -23.56
N ARG A 26 9.81 10.03 -23.54
CA ARG A 26 9.00 9.72 -24.72
C ARG A 26 9.25 10.73 -25.85
N ARG A 27 9.38 12.02 -25.53
CA ARG A 27 9.73 13.07 -26.51
C ARG A 27 11.08 12.79 -27.17
N GLN A 28 12.08 12.30 -26.44
CA GLN A 28 13.37 11.92 -27.04
C GLN A 28 13.22 10.76 -28.06
N PHE A 29 12.28 9.84 -27.84
CA PHE A 29 12.04 8.71 -28.76
C PHE A 29 11.21 9.06 -30.00
N ILE A 30 10.19 9.93 -29.88
CA ILE A 30 9.22 10.18 -30.97
C ILE A 30 9.04 11.65 -31.35
N GLY A 31 9.81 12.56 -30.75
CA GLY A 31 9.81 13.99 -31.06
C GLY A 31 8.56 14.77 -30.63
N ARG A 32 7.57 14.12 -29.99
CA ARG A 32 6.31 14.76 -29.57
C ARG A 32 6.29 15.03 -28.07
N GLY A 33 5.91 16.25 -27.69
CA GLY A 33 5.64 16.60 -26.29
C GLY A 33 4.29 16.08 -25.81
N GLN A 34 4.13 15.94 -24.49
CA GLN A 34 2.90 15.54 -23.83
C GLN A 34 2.62 16.46 -22.65
N SER A 35 1.34 16.74 -22.39
CA SER A 35 0.92 17.40 -21.16
C SER A 35 0.72 16.35 -20.07
N VAL A 36 1.12 16.68 -18.84
CA VAL A 36 0.98 15.82 -17.66
C VAL A 36 0.15 16.56 -16.63
N SER A 37 -0.87 15.88 -16.09
CA SER A 37 -1.73 16.40 -15.04
C SER A 37 -1.90 15.35 -13.95
N ALA A 38 -1.88 15.77 -12.69
CA ALA A 38 -2.08 14.90 -11.54
C ALA A 38 -3.19 15.44 -10.64
N SER A 39 -4.10 14.58 -10.21
CA SER A 39 -5.18 14.90 -9.28
C SER A 39 -4.82 14.42 -7.88
N THR A 40 -4.94 15.29 -6.87
CA THR A 40 -4.71 14.91 -5.46
C THR A 40 -5.68 13.84 -4.99
N ARG A 41 -6.93 13.89 -5.46
CA ARG A 41 -7.96 12.88 -5.15
C ARG A 41 -7.58 11.51 -5.72
N GLU A 42 -7.17 11.46 -6.99
CA GLU A 42 -6.79 10.20 -7.64
C GLU A 42 -5.49 9.65 -7.06
N ALA A 43 -4.52 10.52 -6.75
CA ALA A 43 -3.30 10.15 -6.06
C ALA A 43 -3.58 9.54 -4.67
N ALA A 44 -4.53 10.11 -3.92
CA ALA A 44 -4.98 9.54 -2.65
C ALA A 44 -5.60 8.15 -2.81
N ALA A 45 -6.47 7.96 -3.81
CA ALA A 45 -7.06 6.66 -4.12
C ALA A 45 -6.00 5.61 -4.51
N ALA A 46 -4.95 6.03 -5.25
CA ALA A 46 -3.86 5.16 -5.65
C ALA A 46 -3.07 4.61 -4.44
N LEU A 47 -2.89 5.39 -3.36
CA LEU A 47 -2.21 4.95 -2.13
C LEU A 47 -2.93 3.79 -1.43
N VAL A 48 -4.24 3.66 -1.63
CA VAL A 48 -5.08 2.60 -1.06
C VAL A 48 -5.63 1.67 -2.15
N SER A 49 -4.99 1.63 -3.32
CA SER A 49 -5.46 0.90 -4.50
C SER A 49 -5.77 -0.58 -4.25
N PHE A 50 -5.04 -1.23 -3.34
CA PHE A 50 -5.30 -2.63 -2.94
C PHE A 50 -6.71 -2.85 -2.36
N VAL A 51 -7.30 -1.84 -1.71
CA VAL A 51 -8.67 -1.89 -1.16
C VAL A 51 -9.72 -1.86 -2.29
N HIS A 52 -9.35 -1.27 -3.43
CA HIS A 52 -10.23 -1.10 -4.59
C HIS A 52 -9.99 -2.17 -5.67
N GLN A 53 -9.13 -3.16 -5.43
CA GLN A 53 -8.93 -4.25 -6.37
C GLN A 53 -10.16 -5.16 -6.41
N SER A 54 -10.69 -5.35 -7.62
CA SER A 54 -11.74 -6.32 -7.92
C SER A 54 -11.22 -7.37 -8.89
N PHE A 55 -11.63 -8.62 -8.72
CA PHE A 55 -11.31 -9.70 -9.65
C PHE A 55 -12.48 -9.89 -10.61
N GLU A 56 -12.22 -9.78 -11.92
CA GLU A 56 -13.22 -10.04 -12.95
C GLU A 56 -13.71 -11.50 -12.89
N ASP A 57 -12.78 -12.43 -12.68
CA ASP A 57 -13.08 -13.82 -12.36
C ASP A 57 -12.94 -14.05 -10.86
N ALA A 58 -14.09 -14.13 -10.16
CA ALA A 58 -14.14 -14.35 -8.72
C ALA A 58 -13.50 -15.67 -8.29
N THR A 59 -13.41 -16.68 -9.17
CA THR A 59 -12.77 -17.98 -8.83
C THR A 59 -11.25 -17.88 -8.76
N ARG A 60 -10.68 -16.81 -9.34
CA ARG A 60 -9.24 -16.50 -9.28
C ARG A 60 -8.90 -15.48 -8.19
N ALA A 61 -9.90 -14.95 -7.49
CA ALA A 61 -9.65 -14.09 -6.36
C ALA A 61 -8.88 -14.88 -5.28
N PRO A 62 -7.83 -14.31 -4.68
CA PRO A 62 -7.23 -14.87 -3.49
C PRO A 62 -8.31 -15.10 -2.44
N PRO A 63 -8.28 -16.21 -1.70
CA PRO A 63 -9.22 -16.42 -0.62
C PRO A 63 -9.11 -15.25 0.35
N SER A 64 -10.26 -14.79 0.86
CA SER A 64 -10.29 -13.79 1.93
C SER A 64 -9.37 -14.28 3.05
N ARG A 65 -8.41 -13.43 3.46
CA ARG A 65 -7.50 -13.84 4.53
C ARG A 65 -8.35 -14.08 5.78
N PRO A 66 -8.13 -15.17 6.54
CA PRO A 66 -8.91 -15.44 7.75
C PRO A 66 -8.96 -14.26 8.75
N ALA A 67 -7.91 -13.42 8.74
CA ALA A 67 -7.77 -12.19 9.52
C ALA A 67 -8.75 -11.04 9.14
N ASP A 68 -9.33 -11.09 7.94
CA ASP A 68 -10.19 -10.03 7.40
C ASP A 68 -11.69 -10.28 7.70
N LEU A 69 -12.06 -11.52 8.06
CA LEU A 69 -13.46 -11.94 8.23
C LEU A 69 -14.12 -11.45 9.54
N ASN A 70 -13.33 -11.01 10.53
CA ASN A 70 -13.82 -10.56 11.86
C ASN A 70 -13.47 -9.10 12.17
N GLY A 71 -13.36 -8.23 11.17
CA GLY A 71 -13.17 -6.78 11.39
C GLY A 71 -11.72 -6.33 11.57
N GLY A 72 -10.79 -6.90 10.79
CA GLY A 72 -9.45 -6.32 10.59
C GLY A 72 -8.38 -6.73 11.61
N GLY A 73 -8.51 -7.92 12.19
CA GLY A 73 -7.51 -8.49 13.08
C GLY A 73 -6.45 -9.27 12.32
N ARG A 74 -5.50 -8.58 11.70
CA ARG A 74 -4.05 -8.87 11.81
C ARG A 74 -3.74 -10.09 12.71
N GLY A 75 -3.86 -11.31 12.18
CA GLY A 75 -4.32 -12.54 12.90
C GLY A 75 -3.52 -13.12 14.07
N THR A 76 -2.65 -12.38 14.75
CA THR A 76 -1.96 -12.84 15.96
C THR A 76 -1.92 -11.72 17.01
N PRO A 77 -1.88 -12.04 18.31
CA PRO A 77 -1.70 -11.03 19.38
C PRO A 77 -0.41 -10.21 19.23
N ALA A 78 0.57 -10.71 18.44
CA ALA A 78 1.84 -10.07 18.17
C ALA A 78 1.82 -9.16 16.94
N MET A 79 0.70 -9.05 16.22
CA MET A 79 0.59 -8.17 15.05
C MET A 79 -0.07 -6.85 15.42
N GLY A 80 0.66 -5.75 15.33
CA GLY A 80 0.16 -4.45 15.78
C GLY A 80 1.26 -3.43 16.07
N PHE A 81 0.84 -2.26 16.56
CA PHE A 81 1.77 -1.26 17.08
C PHE A 81 2.04 -1.53 18.56
N PHE A 82 3.32 -1.58 18.94
CA PHE A 82 3.75 -1.79 20.32
C PHE A 82 4.67 -0.65 20.76
N ALA A 83 4.50 -0.20 22.00
CA ALA A 83 5.37 0.81 22.58
C ALA A 83 6.77 0.24 22.84
N THR A 84 7.80 1.04 22.54
CA THR A 84 9.20 0.77 22.89
C THR A 84 9.57 1.50 24.18
N GLN A 85 10.71 1.13 24.78
CA GLN A 85 11.20 1.69 26.05
C GLN A 85 11.33 3.23 26.03
N ASP A 86 11.58 3.81 24.86
CA ASP A 86 11.73 5.25 24.64
C ASP A 86 10.44 5.95 24.20
N GLY A 87 9.29 5.28 24.29
CA GLY A 87 7.97 5.84 23.98
C GLY A 87 7.63 5.92 22.49
N ARG A 88 8.51 5.47 21.59
CA ARG A 88 8.18 5.28 20.17
C ARG A 88 7.30 4.04 20.00
N HIS A 89 6.70 3.90 18.81
CA HIS A 89 5.90 2.73 18.46
C HIS A 89 6.54 2.00 17.29
N ILE A 90 6.62 0.67 17.39
CA ILE A 90 7.02 -0.20 16.28
C ILE A 90 5.81 -0.99 15.80
N TYR A 91 5.69 -1.15 14.49
CA TYR A 91 4.70 -2.05 13.91
C TYR A 91 5.33 -3.44 13.75
N LEU A 92 4.82 -4.42 14.49
CA LEU A 92 5.20 -5.81 14.32
C LEU A 92 4.28 -6.49 13.31
N HIS A 93 4.88 -7.03 12.26
CA HIS A 93 4.22 -7.86 11.26
C HIS A 93 4.80 -9.28 11.32
N PRO A 94 4.19 -10.23 12.05
CA PRO A 94 4.64 -11.61 12.03
C PRO A 94 4.35 -12.17 10.63
N SER A 95 5.40 -12.31 9.82
CA SER A 95 5.32 -12.73 8.43
C SER A 95 5.21 -14.25 8.24
N PHE A 96 5.10 -15.02 9.34
CA PHE A 96 5.08 -16.48 9.29
C PHE A 96 3.96 -17.05 10.14
N PRO A 97 3.27 -18.12 9.67
CA PRO A 97 2.41 -18.91 10.54
C PRO A 97 3.23 -19.51 11.68
N THR A 98 2.59 -19.83 12.80
CA THR A 98 3.17 -20.71 13.81
C THR A 98 3.67 -21.98 13.14
N ALA A 99 4.88 -22.44 13.49
CA ALA A 99 5.46 -23.66 12.95
C ALA A 99 4.44 -24.82 12.99
N PRO A 100 4.42 -25.72 11.98
CA PRO A 100 3.53 -26.88 12.02
C PRO A 100 3.80 -27.71 13.29
N PRO A 101 2.79 -28.41 13.83
CA PRO A 101 2.88 -29.17 15.09
C PRO A 101 3.85 -30.38 15.06
N SER A 102 4.76 -30.48 14.10
CA SER A 102 5.74 -31.56 13.98
C SER A 102 7.11 -31.27 14.61
N CYS A 103 7.26 -30.16 15.33
CA CYS A 103 8.52 -29.77 15.97
C CYS A 103 8.35 -29.55 17.49
N THR A 104 7.93 -30.59 18.19
CA THR A 104 8.17 -30.75 19.62
C THR A 104 8.85 -32.11 19.80
N ASN A 105 10.14 -32.09 20.15
CA ASN A 105 10.83 -33.25 20.72
C ASN A 105 10.40 -33.43 22.17
#